data_AF-A0A385HZE0-F1
#
_entry.id   AF-A0A385HZE0-F1
#
_cell.length_a   1.000
_cell.length_b   1.000
_cell.length_c   1.000
_cell.angle_alpha   90.00
_cell.angle_beta   90.00
_cell.angle_gamma   90.00
#
_symmetry.space_group_name_H-M   'P 1'
#
loop_
_entity.id
_entity.type
_entity.pdbx_description
1 polymer ?
#
loop_
_entity_poly.entity_id
_entity_poly.type
_entity_poly.pdbx_seq_one_letter_code
_entity_poly.pdbx_strand_id
1 'polypeptide(L)'
;MLHHLTNLLMSKEILLIPILILIFLEVKHRIRPISPLKLHFHSWKLTRINRDLIIRGLLEIANPHKYMEVMVPEFKISPTLLSNNKLDGIRVRSNVVLNETSKDTHRKDSYWTNNIVKGHKAAQVELEMTMTTINNYNISSLWIEIYWVNYGPFGYLCRREGVLLPLSHPPLTLSKQAYWHKDENFQTLPVHTHLLGPLDDPSSVIQYYAGHLLEPGDIIAIGETPLAIMQGRFHHPTMVQVSGMARTLCRFFHPTSSLATAVGLQTLIDIVGPSRVILAWILGITAKILGIRGVFYRLAGNQARLIDDLTGTTPPYDQTLVLGPRHSQRICDQLSREFNISIAVVDVNDLGKVKILAQSRLFNDTILRRALKSNPAGNANEQTPLVLIRPILNCNS
;
A
#
# COMPACT_ATOMS: atom_id res chain seq x y z
N MET A 1 14.17 50.65 -32.37
CA MET A 1 13.54 50.42 -31.05
C MET A 1 12.24 49.60 -31.14
N LEU A 2 11.30 49.95 -32.04
CA LEU A 2 10.06 49.19 -32.26
C LEU A 2 10.29 47.71 -32.64
N HIS A 3 11.27 47.44 -33.50
CA HIS A 3 11.61 46.08 -33.96
C HIS A 3 12.20 45.17 -32.86
N HIS A 4 12.82 45.77 -31.84
CA HIS A 4 13.39 45.02 -30.72
C HIS A 4 12.32 44.71 -29.66
N LEU A 5 11.34 45.62 -29.48
CA LEU A 5 10.16 45.37 -28.64
C LEU A 5 9.23 44.31 -29.24
N THR A 6 9.00 44.32 -30.56
CA THR A 6 8.19 43.28 -31.22
C THR A 6 8.84 41.90 -31.18
N ASN A 7 10.17 41.81 -31.35
CA ASN A 7 10.91 40.54 -31.17
C ASN A 7 10.93 40.07 -29.70
N LEU A 8 10.93 40.99 -28.72
CA LEU A 8 10.85 40.65 -27.30
C LEU A 8 9.43 40.24 -26.87
N LEU A 9 8.39 40.81 -27.50
CA LEU A 9 6.99 40.41 -27.31
C LEU A 9 6.73 39.02 -27.94
N MET A 10 7.17 38.81 -29.19
CA MET A 10 7.11 37.51 -29.86
C MET A 10 7.86 36.41 -29.09
N SER A 11 9.04 36.70 -28.53
CA SER A 11 9.80 35.71 -27.74
C SER A 11 9.15 35.37 -26.40
N LYS A 12 8.46 36.33 -25.76
CA LYS A 12 7.66 36.09 -24.54
C LYS A 12 6.39 35.28 -24.82
N GLU A 13 5.72 35.54 -25.94
CA GLU A 13 4.54 34.80 -26.38
C GLU A 13 4.86 33.33 -26.69
N ILE A 14 6.02 33.07 -27.32
CA ILE A 14 6.52 31.71 -27.59
C ILE A 14 6.79 30.93 -26.30
N LEU A 15 7.29 31.59 -25.25
CA LEU A 15 7.54 30.95 -23.95
C LEU A 15 6.24 30.72 -23.15
N LEU A 16 5.16 31.44 -23.46
CA LEU A 16 3.89 31.35 -22.75
C LEU A 16 3.09 30.09 -23.13
N ILE A 17 3.16 29.67 -24.39
CA ILE A 17 2.47 28.48 -24.92
C ILE A 17 2.77 27.20 -24.12
N PRO A 18 4.03 26.79 -23.88
CA PRO A 18 4.32 25.58 -23.12
C PRO A 18 3.85 25.67 -21.66
N ILE A 19 3.88 26.86 -21.07
CA ILE A 19 3.37 27.08 -19.71
C ILE A 19 1.85 26.88 -19.68
N LEU A 20 1.12 27.45 -20.64
CA LEU A 20 -0.32 27.26 -20.78
C LEU A 20 -0.68 25.79 -21.03
N ILE A 21 0.11 25.06 -21.82
CA ILE A 21 -0.07 23.61 -22.03
C ILE A 21 0.11 22.85 -20.72
N LEU A 22 1.15 23.14 -19.93
CA LEU A 22 1.38 22.49 -18.64
C LEU A 22 0.25 22.77 -17.66
N ILE A 23 -0.22 24.03 -17.60
CA ILE A 23 -1.38 24.41 -16.78
C ILE A 23 -2.63 23.67 -17.24
N PHE A 24 -2.89 23.62 -18.54
CA PHE A 24 -4.04 22.91 -19.10
C PHE A 24 -4.01 21.42 -18.76
N LEU A 25 -2.86 20.77 -18.91
CA LEU A 25 -2.68 19.36 -18.54
C LEU A 25 -2.90 19.13 -17.04
N GLU A 26 -2.38 20.01 -16.20
CA GLU A 26 -2.56 19.94 -14.75
C GLU A 26 -4.05 20.12 -14.38
N VAL A 27 -4.70 21.16 -14.91
CA VAL A 27 -6.13 21.42 -14.66
C VAL A 27 -6.97 20.24 -15.12
N LYS A 28 -6.78 19.77 -16.36
CA LYS A 28 -7.48 18.59 -16.91
C LYS A 28 -7.29 17.36 -16.03
N HIS A 29 -6.09 17.15 -15.50
CA HIS A 29 -5.80 16.04 -14.61
C HIS A 29 -6.50 16.18 -13.24
N ARG A 30 -6.52 17.38 -12.66
CA ARG A 30 -7.14 17.63 -11.35
C ARG A 30 -8.66 17.61 -11.38
N ILE A 31 -9.28 17.98 -12.51
CA ILE A 31 -10.75 17.97 -12.69
C ILE A 31 -11.29 16.65 -13.26
N ARG A 32 -10.44 15.62 -13.39
CA ARG A 32 -10.84 14.34 -13.96
C ARG A 32 -12.02 13.75 -13.17
N PRO A 33 -12.98 13.09 -13.84
CA PRO A 33 -14.10 12.43 -13.18
C PRO A 33 -13.59 11.37 -12.19
N ILE A 34 -13.94 11.50 -10.91
CA ILE A 34 -13.60 10.54 -9.85
C ILE A 34 -14.85 10.30 -9.02
N SER A 35 -15.07 9.04 -8.64
CA SER A 35 -16.12 8.73 -7.67
C SER A 35 -15.70 9.16 -6.26
N PRO A 36 -16.57 9.85 -5.51
CA PRO A 36 -16.28 10.21 -4.13
C PRO A 36 -16.34 9.03 -3.17
N LEU A 37 -16.95 7.90 -3.56
CA LEU A 37 -17.19 6.78 -2.66
C LEU A 37 -15.88 6.19 -2.13
N LYS A 38 -15.88 5.85 -0.85
CA LYS A 38 -14.79 5.16 -0.16
C LYS A 38 -15.33 3.89 0.46
N LEU A 39 -14.58 2.81 0.30
CA LEU A 39 -14.88 1.55 0.96
C LEU A 39 -14.03 1.44 2.23
N HIS A 40 -14.67 1.17 3.35
CA HIS A 40 -14.04 0.98 4.65
C HIS A 40 -14.33 -0.43 5.17
N PHE A 41 -13.29 -1.08 5.69
CA PHE A 41 -13.39 -2.41 6.31
C PHE A 41 -13.53 -2.22 7.82
N HIS A 42 -14.63 -2.69 8.42
CA HIS A 42 -14.93 -2.41 9.83
C HIS A 42 -14.56 -3.58 10.75
N SER A 43 -15.31 -4.69 10.68
CA SER A 43 -15.14 -5.80 11.61
C SER A 43 -15.32 -7.13 10.91
N TRP A 44 -14.61 -8.13 11.43
CA TRP A 44 -14.63 -9.49 10.92
C TRP A 44 -14.84 -10.46 12.07
N LYS A 45 -15.73 -11.42 11.88
CA LYS A 45 -16.00 -12.48 12.85
C LYS A 45 -15.81 -13.83 12.19
N LEU A 46 -14.92 -14.62 12.77
CA LEU A 46 -14.69 -16.01 12.39
C LEU A 46 -15.45 -16.89 13.37
N THR A 47 -16.34 -17.74 12.86
CA THR A 47 -17.09 -18.71 13.65
C THR A 47 -16.89 -20.08 13.04
N ARG A 48 -16.42 -21.04 13.84
CA ARG A 48 -16.29 -22.43 13.41
C ARG A 48 -17.50 -23.22 13.86
N ILE A 49 -18.25 -23.79 12.92
CA ILE A 49 -19.40 -24.65 13.19
C ILE A 49 -19.14 -25.99 12.52
N ASN A 50 -18.93 -27.04 13.31
CA ASN A 50 -18.56 -28.37 12.83
C ASN A 50 -17.30 -28.32 11.93
N ARG A 51 -17.45 -28.62 10.63
CA ARG A 51 -16.39 -28.58 9.61
C ARG A 51 -16.39 -27.29 8.79
N ASP A 52 -17.36 -26.42 9.01
CA ASP A 52 -17.50 -25.17 8.28
C ASP A 52 -16.85 -24.03 9.06
N LEU A 53 -16.08 -23.21 8.35
CA LEU A 53 -15.61 -21.93 8.84
C LEU A 53 -16.50 -20.84 8.21
N ILE A 54 -17.24 -20.13 9.05
CA ILE A 54 -18.10 -19.02 8.65
C ILE A 54 -17.38 -17.73 8.98
N ILE A 55 -17.18 -16.91 7.95
CA ILE A 55 -16.51 -15.62 8.04
C ILE A 55 -17.55 -14.55 7.72
N ARG A 56 -17.82 -13.68 8.69
CA ARG A 56 -18.70 -12.53 8.52
C ARG A 56 -17.91 -11.25 8.56
N GLY A 57 -18.05 -10.42 7.53
CA GLY A 57 -17.39 -9.12 7.43
C GLY A 57 -18.41 -8.00 7.33
N LEU A 58 -18.17 -6.89 8.03
CA LEU A 58 -18.92 -5.65 7.86
C LEU A 58 -18.06 -4.65 7.09
N LEU A 59 -18.60 -4.18 5.96
CA LEU A 59 -18.04 -3.13 5.15
C LEU A 59 -18.93 -1.88 5.22
N GLU A 60 -18.33 -0.73 4.96
CA GLU A 60 -19.03 0.53 4.83
C GLU A 60 -18.66 1.22 3.52
N ILE A 61 -19.67 1.55 2.72
CA ILE A 61 -19.53 2.41 1.54
C ILE A 61 -19.89 3.82 1.97
N ALA A 62 -18.89 4.67 2.19
CA ALA A 62 -19.06 6.05 2.62
C ALA A 62 -19.05 7.01 1.43
N ASN A 63 -19.97 7.97 1.41
CA ASN A 63 -19.97 9.09 0.47
C ASN A 63 -19.58 10.39 1.18
N PRO A 64 -18.29 10.78 1.15
CA PRO A 64 -17.83 12.02 1.76
C PRO A 64 -18.24 13.27 0.98
N HIS A 65 -18.83 13.16 -0.20
CA HIS A 65 -19.25 14.33 -0.98
C HIS A 65 -20.63 14.82 -0.54
N LYS A 66 -20.79 16.13 -0.36
CA LYS A 66 -22.02 16.71 0.19
C LYS A 66 -23.24 16.60 -0.72
N TYR A 67 -23.07 16.84 -2.03
CA TYR A 67 -24.20 17.05 -2.96
C TYR A 67 -24.35 15.96 -4.02
N MET A 68 -23.43 15.01 -4.08
CA MET A 68 -23.39 14.05 -5.17
C MET A 68 -23.92 12.74 -4.64
N GLU A 69 -25.03 12.29 -5.18
CA GLU A 69 -25.53 10.94 -4.93
C GLU A 69 -24.85 10.00 -5.93
N VAL A 70 -24.41 8.86 -5.44
CA VAL A 70 -23.72 7.86 -6.26
C VAL A 70 -24.42 6.53 -6.08
N MET A 71 -24.74 5.91 -7.20
CA MET A 71 -25.34 4.60 -7.24
C MET A 71 -24.26 3.52 -7.28
N VAL A 72 -24.54 2.40 -6.62
CA VAL A 72 -23.74 1.18 -6.64
C VAL A 72 -24.61 0.08 -7.27
N PRO A 73 -24.69 0.02 -8.61
CA PRO A 73 -25.54 -0.95 -9.30
C PRO A 73 -24.98 -2.37 -9.26
N GLU A 74 -23.67 -2.54 -9.07
CA GLU A 74 -23.02 -3.84 -8.94
C GLU A 74 -22.07 -3.86 -7.75
N PHE A 75 -22.10 -4.95 -7.00
CA PHE A 75 -21.15 -5.28 -5.94
C PHE A 75 -20.97 -6.79 -5.87
N LYS A 76 -19.74 -7.27 -6.05
CA LYS A 76 -19.39 -8.69 -6.09
C LYS A 76 -18.09 -8.92 -5.34
N ILE A 77 -17.94 -10.09 -4.74
CA ILE A 77 -16.70 -10.49 -4.07
C ILE A 77 -16.13 -11.77 -4.68
N SER A 78 -14.80 -11.86 -4.74
CA SER A 78 -14.05 -13.03 -5.16
C SER A 78 -13.05 -13.40 -4.08
N PRO A 79 -13.37 -14.40 -3.24
CA PRO A 79 -12.46 -14.89 -2.20
C PRO A 79 -11.39 -15.83 -2.76
N THR A 80 -10.14 -15.62 -2.38
CA THR A 80 -8.98 -16.45 -2.71
C THR A 80 -8.26 -16.88 -1.44
N LEU A 81 -8.09 -18.18 -1.24
CA LEU A 81 -7.41 -18.73 -0.08
C LEU A 81 -5.91 -18.79 -0.31
N LEU A 82 -5.14 -18.44 0.71
CA LEU A 82 -3.69 -18.50 0.73
C LEU A 82 -3.25 -19.55 1.76
N SER A 83 -2.34 -20.43 1.36
CA SER A 83 -1.73 -21.44 2.21
C SER A 83 -0.43 -21.95 1.57
N ASN A 84 0.46 -22.50 2.40
CA ASN A 84 1.66 -23.19 1.95
C ASN A 84 1.35 -24.61 1.41
N ASN A 85 0.16 -25.14 1.70
CA ASN A 85 -0.27 -26.48 1.30
C ASN A 85 -1.30 -26.42 0.16
N LYS A 86 -1.42 -27.53 -0.59
CA LYS A 86 -2.49 -27.68 -1.58
C LYS A 86 -3.86 -27.60 -0.91
N LEU A 87 -4.78 -26.87 -1.54
CA LEU A 87 -6.13 -26.58 -1.04
C LEU A 87 -7.20 -27.42 -1.74
N ASP A 88 -6.85 -28.65 -2.13
CA ASP A 88 -7.75 -29.54 -2.87
C ASP A 88 -9.01 -29.87 -2.04
N GLY A 89 -10.18 -29.72 -2.64
CA GLY A 89 -11.46 -30.08 -2.02
C GLY A 89 -12.06 -29.04 -1.07
N ILE A 90 -11.46 -27.84 -0.92
CA ILE A 90 -12.10 -26.73 -0.19
C ILE A 90 -13.07 -26.01 -1.12
N ARG A 91 -14.32 -25.87 -0.67
CA ARG A 91 -15.33 -25.08 -1.38
C ARG A 91 -15.61 -23.81 -0.58
N VAL A 92 -15.43 -22.66 -1.23
CA VAL A 92 -15.82 -21.36 -0.68
C VAL A 92 -17.14 -20.94 -1.32
N ARG A 93 -18.14 -20.63 -0.48
CA ARG A 93 -19.38 -19.98 -0.89
C ARG A 93 -19.39 -18.59 -0.30
N SER A 94 -19.69 -17.59 -1.12
CA SER A 94 -19.79 -16.19 -0.70
C SER A 94 -21.20 -15.67 -0.92
N ASN A 95 -21.65 -14.85 0.00
CA ASN A 95 -22.90 -14.12 -0.04
C ASN A 95 -22.62 -12.65 0.33
N VAL A 96 -23.28 -11.74 -0.36
CA VAL A 96 -23.18 -10.29 -0.14
C VAL A 96 -24.59 -9.78 0.08
N VAL A 97 -24.81 -9.10 1.20
CA VAL A 97 -26.11 -8.53 1.53
C VAL A 97 -25.91 -7.08 1.97
N LEU A 98 -26.70 -6.18 1.40
CA LEU A 98 -26.78 -4.80 1.89
C LEU A 98 -27.51 -4.81 3.23
N ASN A 99 -26.95 -4.22 4.29
CA ASN A 99 -27.59 -4.14 5.59
C ASN A 99 -28.54 -2.94 5.63
N GLU A 100 -29.81 -3.16 5.30
CA GLU A 100 -30.86 -2.15 5.44
C GLU A 100 -31.57 -2.33 6.80
N THR A 101 -31.92 -1.22 7.45
CA THR A 101 -32.65 -1.20 8.73
C THR A 101 -34.03 -1.89 8.66
N SER A 102 -34.58 -2.13 7.48
CA SER A 102 -35.83 -2.87 7.27
C SER A 102 -35.54 -4.29 6.75
N LYS A 103 -35.59 -5.29 7.64
CA LYS A 103 -35.34 -6.71 7.32
C LYS A 103 -36.30 -7.32 6.29
N ASP A 104 -37.43 -6.67 6.00
CA ASP A 104 -38.47 -7.19 5.10
C ASP A 104 -38.17 -7.02 3.59
N THR A 105 -37.07 -6.33 3.21
CA THR A 105 -36.68 -6.12 1.81
C THR A 105 -35.54 -7.02 1.33
N HIS A 106 -34.93 -7.85 2.19
CA HIS A 106 -33.84 -8.71 1.76
C HIS A 106 -34.33 -9.85 0.87
N ARG A 107 -33.86 -9.88 -0.37
CA ARG A 107 -34.11 -11.00 -1.27
C ARG A 107 -33.37 -12.24 -0.77
N LYS A 108 -34.04 -13.40 -0.81
CA LYS A 108 -33.47 -14.70 -0.39
C LYS A 108 -32.42 -15.26 -1.37
N ASP A 109 -32.31 -14.67 -2.56
CA ASP A 109 -31.47 -15.14 -3.66
C ASP A 109 -30.08 -14.50 -3.72
N SER A 110 -29.68 -13.75 -2.67
CA SER A 110 -28.36 -13.09 -2.61
C SER A 110 -28.10 -12.09 -3.74
N TYR A 111 -29.15 -11.62 -4.42
CA TYR A 111 -29.02 -10.63 -5.47
C TYR A 111 -28.68 -9.25 -4.89
N TRP A 112 -27.61 -8.64 -5.42
CA TRP A 112 -27.26 -7.26 -5.08
C TRP A 112 -28.31 -6.29 -5.64
N THR A 113 -29.06 -5.66 -4.74
CA THR A 113 -30.01 -4.60 -5.11
C THR A 113 -29.25 -3.28 -5.23
N ASN A 114 -29.49 -2.54 -6.32
CA ASN A 114 -28.85 -1.24 -6.55
C ASN A 114 -29.04 -0.34 -5.31
N ASN A 115 -27.94 0.22 -4.83
CA ASN A 115 -27.94 1.10 -3.65
C ASN A 115 -27.54 2.53 -4.03
N ILE A 116 -28.26 3.52 -3.52
CA ILE A 116 -27.92 4.94 -3.71
C ILE A 116 -27.30 5.47 -2.41
N VAL A 117 -26.01 5.78 -2.45
CA VAL A 117 -25.31 6.38 -1.30
C VAL A 117 -25.42 7.90 -1.43
N LYS A 118 -26.31 8.49 -0.63
CA LYS A 118 -26.53 9.94 -0.59
C LYS A 118 -25.30 10.67 -0.03
N GLY A 119 -25.22 11.97 -0.30
CA GLY A 119 -24.10 12.78 0.17
C GLY A 119 -23.99 12.82 1.70
N HIS A 120 -22.75 12.72 2.21
CA HIS A 120 -22.43 12.57 3.65
C HIS A 120 -23.16 11.41 4.35
N LYS A 121 -23.62 10.41 3.60
CA LYS A 121 -24.18 9.18 4.15
C LYS A 121 -23.24 8.00 3.86
N ALA A 122 -23.50 6.91 4.57
CA ALA A 122 -22.82 5.65 4.37
C ALA A 122 -23.85 4.52 4.28
N ALA A 123 -23.50 3.48 3.53
CA ALA A 123 -24.27 2.25 3.43
C ALA A 123 -23.44 1.10 3.99
N GLN A 124 -24.07 0.25 4.81
CA GLN A 124 -23.41 -0.92 5.39
C GLN A 124 -23.63 -2.14 4.49
N VAL A 125 -22.57 -2.90 4.25
CA VAL A 125 -22.61 -4.12 3.46
C VAL A 125 -22.08 -5.26 4.32
N GLU A 126 -22.91 -6.29 4.51
CA GLU A 126 -22.53 -7.51 5.19
C GLU A 126 -22.05 -8.54 4.17
N LEU A 127 -20.88 -9.09 4.43
CA LEU A 127 -20.31 -10.22 3.70
C LEU A 127 -20.42 -11.45 4.57
N GLU A 128 -20.92 -12.55 4.01
CA GLU A 128 -20.84 -13.86 4.63
C GLU A 128 -20.14 -14.81 3.68
N MET A 129 -19.09 -15.46 4.14
CA MET A 129 -18.40 -16.52 3.40
C MET A 129 -18.41 -17.77 4.25
N THR A 130 -18.82 -18.88 3.64
CA THR A 130 -18.77 -20.20 4.24
C THR A 130 -17.74 -21.03 3.52
N MET A 131 -16.77 -21.52 4.29
CA MET A 131 -15.73 -22.42 3.81
C MET A 131 -15.99 -23.80 4.38
N THR A 132 -16.30 -24.75 3.49
CA THR A 132 -16.47 -26.14 3.88
C THR A 132 -15.17 -26.88 3.62
N THR A 133 -14.56 -27.43 4.68
CA THR A 133 -13.32 -28.19 4.58
C THR A 133 -13.57 -29.68 4.85
N ILE A 134 -12.95 -30.54 4.04
CA ILE A 134 -13.00 -31.99 4.24
C ILE A 134 -11.98 -32.40 5.33
N ASN A 135 -10.87 -31.66 5.43
CA ASN A 135 -9.78 -31.86 6.38
C ASN A 135 -9.47 -30.58 7.18
N ASN A 136 -8.69 -30.70 8.25
CA ASN A 136 -8.08 -29.56 8.94
C ASN A 136 -6.91 -29.03 8.11
N TYR A 137 -7.17 -28.08 7.20
CA TYR A 137 -6.11 -27.36 6.50
C TYR A 137 -5.58 -26.21 7.34
N ASN A 138 -4.26 -26.03 7.34
CA ASN A 138 -3.62 -24.83 7.88
C ASN A 138 -3.68 -23.72 6.83
N ILE A 139 -4.80 -23.00 6.80
CA ILE A 139 -5.02 -21.88 5.87
C ILE A 139 -4.48 -20.63 6.55
N SER A 140 -3.53 -19.94 5.89
CA SER A 140 -2.86 -18.79 6.49
C SER A 140 -3.74 -17.54 6.45
N SER A 141 -4.30 -17.25 5.29
CA SER A 141 -5.06 -16.02 5.05
C SER A 141 -6.13 -16.19 3.98
N LEU A 142 -7.10 -15.30 3.99
CA LEU A 142 -8.12 -15.16 2.97
C LEU A 142 -7.98 -13.78 2.33
N TRP A 143 -7.73 -13.74 1.02
CA TRP A 143 -7.78 -12.54 0.21
C TRP A 143 -9.17 -12.37 -0.38
N ILE A 144 -9.76 -11.19 -0.26
CA ILE A 144 -11.10 -10.90 -0.77
C ILE A 144 -11.00 -9.75 -1.74
N GLU A 145 -11.21 -10.03 -3.02
CA GLU A 145 -11.34 -9.01 -4.04
C GLU A 145 -12.78 -8.53 -4.13
N ILE A 146 -12.96 -7.22 -4.16
CA ILE A 146 -14.26 -6.57 -4.22
C ILE A 146 -14.36 -5.83 -5.54
N TYR A 147 -15.28 -6.29 -6.39
CA TYR A 147 -15.60 -5.68 -7.67
C TYR A 147 -16.91 -4.93 -7.51
N TRP A 148 -16.86 -3.62 -7.71
CA TRP A 148 -18.03 -2.78 -7.54
C TRP A 148 -18.03 -1.66 -8.56
N VAL A 149 -19.20 -1.08 -8.77
CA VAL A 149 -19.42 -0.07 -9.79
C VAL A 149 -19.89 1.19 -9.12
N ASN A 150 -19.26 2.31 -9.47
CA ASN A 150 -19.68 3.62 -9.01
C ASN A 150 -20.31 4.33 -10.21
N TYR A 151 -21.59 4.67 -10.09
CA TYR A 151 -22.36 5.32 -11.15
C TYR A 151 -22.92 6.66 -10.68
N GLY A 152 -22.61 7.73 -11.41
CA GLY A 152 -23.02 9.09 -11.05
C GLY A 152 -22.72 10.12 -12.16
N PRO A 153 -22.65 11.42 -11.85
CA PRO A 153 -22.38 12.48 -12.83
C PRO A 153 -21.06 12.32 -13.60
N PHE A 154 -20.11 11.58 -13.03
CA PHE A 154 -18.82 11.23 -13.63
C PHE A 154 -18.89 10.02 -14.59
N GLY A 155 -20.08 9.45 -14.80
CA GLY A 155 -20.30 8.26 -15.62
C GLY A 155 -20.15 6.96 -14.81
N TYR A 156 -19.60 5.93 -15.47
CA TYR A 156 -19.47 4.57 -14.96
C TYR A 156 -18.02 4.27 -14.63
N LEU A 157 -17.72 3.92 -13.37
CA LEU A 157 -16.37 3.57 -12.92
C LEU A 157 -16.37 2.18 -12.28
N CYS A 158 -15.70 1.23 -12.93
CA CYS A 158 -15.38 -0.07 -12.33
C CYS A 158 -14.31 0.11 -11.25
N ARG A 159 -14.56 -0.46 -10.07
CA ARG A 159 -13.68 -0.45 -8.92
C ARG A 159 -13.31 -1.88 -8.55
N ARG A 160 -12.05 -2.06 -8.19
CA ARG A 160 -11.46 -3.31 -7.71
C ARG A 160 -10.58 -2.97 -6.52
N GLU A 161 -10.99 -3.45 -5.36
CA GLU A 161 -10.28 -3.25 -4.10
C GLU A 161 -10.07 -4.62 -3.43
N GLY A 162 -9.08 -4.72 -2.55
CA GLY A 162 -8.72 -5.99 -1.94
C GLY A 162 -8.50 -5.84 -0.45
N VAL A 163 -8.94 -6.83 0.31
CA VAL A 163 -8.69 -6.92 1.75
C VAL A 163 -8.15 -8.30 2.08
N LEU A 164 -7.12 -8.32 2.92
CA LEU A 164 -6.53 -9.53 3.45
C LEU A 164 -7.06 -9.76 4.86
N LEU A 165 -7.56 -10.97 5.10
CA LEU A 165 -7.99 -11.43 6.42
C LEU A 165 -7.03 -12.54 6.90
N PRO A 166 -6.26 -12.34 7.98
CA PRO A 166 -5.48 -13.42 8.58
C PRO A 166 -6.40 -14.46 9.22
N LEU A 167 -6.27 -15.72 8.80
CA LEU A 167 -7.03 -16.85 9.36
C LEU A 167 -6.22 -17.62 10.42
N SER A 168 -4.90 -17.52 10.35
CA SER A 168 -3.98 -18.10 11.33
C SER A 168 -2.85 -17.12 11.64
N HIS A 169 -2.29 -17.22 12.84
CA HIS A 169 -1.12 -16.45 13.24
C HIS A 169 0.02 -17.42 13.52
N PRO A 170 1.27 -17.11 13.13
CA PRO A 170 2.40 -17.94 13.53
C PRO A 170 2.56 -17.92 15.05
N PRO A 171 3.16 -18.99 15.62
CA PRO A 171 3.47 -19.02 17.04
C PRO A 171 4.42 -17.87 17.40
N LEU A 172 4.19 -17.25 18.55
CA LEU A 172 5.06 -16.18 19.04
C LEU A 172 6.44 -16.75 19.37
N THR A 173 7.49 -16.07 18.89
CA THR A 173 8.87 -16.42 19.22
C THR A 173 9.11 -16.20 20.71
N LEU A 174 9.29 -17.27 21.48
CA LEU A 174 9.63 -17.15 22.90
C LEU A 174 11.07 -16.66 23.06
N SER A 175 11.33 -15.81 24.05
CA SER A 175 12.67 -15.22 24.28
C SER A 175 13.80 -16.26 24.39
N LYS A 176 13.51 -17.44 24.97
CA LYS A 176 14.46 -18.56 25.10
C LYS A 176 14.72 -19.33 23.79
N GLN A 177 13.85 -19.20 22.81
CA GLN A 177 13.91 -19.89 21.52
C GLN A 177 14.25 -18.95 20.36
N ALA A 178 14.33 -17.64 20.61
CA ALA A 178 14.70 -16.64 19.63
C ALA A 178 16.13 -16.88 19.13
N TYR A 179 16.27 -17.13 17.83
CA TYR A 179 17.57 -17.25 17.18
C TYR A 179 18.07 -15.85 16.80
N TRP A 180 18.94 -15.29 17.63
CA TRP A 180 19.56 -13.99 17.40
C TRP A 180 20.81 -14.14 16.55
N HIS A 181 20.88 -13.40 15.44
CA HIS A 181 22.12 -13.24 14.69
C HIS A 181 23.00 -12.23 15.41
N LYS A 182 24.18 -12.67 15.88
CA LYS A 182 25.11 -11.83 16.64
C LYS A 182 26.20 -11.26 15.74
N ASP A 183 26.44 -9.96 15.87
CA ASP A 183 27.60 -9.24 15.35
C ASP A 183 28.42 -8.70 16.55
N GLU A 184 29.51 -7.98 16.30
CA GLU A 184 30.41 -7.46 17.34
C GLU A 184 29.73 -6.42 18.25
N ASN A 185 28.78 -5.64 17.70
CA ASN A 185 28.19 -4.48 18.40
C ASN A 185 26.67 -4.54 18.51
N PHE A 186 26.02 -5.56 17.95
CA PHE A 186 24.57 -5.69 17.97
C PHE A 186 24.12 -7.14 17.74
N GLN A 187 22.85 -7.40 18.03
CA GLN A 187 22.16 -8.63 17.65
C GLN A 187 20.92 -8.28 16.84
N THR A 188 20.56 -9.10 15.85
CA THR A 188 19.34 -8.93 15.08
C THR A 188 18.44 -10.15 15.19
N LEU A 189 17.13 -9.90 15.23
CA LEU A 189 16.09 -10.90 15.22
C LEU A 189 15.01 -10.48 14.23
N PRO A 190 14.89 -11.16 13.07
CA PRO A 190 13.72 -11.00 12.22
C PRO A 190 12.49 -11.58 12.92
N VAL A 191 11.42 -10.81 12.98
CA VAL A 191 10.18 -11.18 13.68
C VAL A 191 9.16 -11.64 12.65
N HIS A 192 8.84 -12.93 12.69
CA HIS A 192 7.88 -13.55 11.78
C HIS A 192 6.45 -13.19 12.18
N THR A 193 5.66 -12.70 11.23
CA THR A 193 4.27 -12.28 11.43
C THR A 193 3.33 -13.06 10.52
N HIS A 194 2.02 -12.94 10.72
CA HIS A 194 1.08 -13.27 9.66
C HIS A 194 1.30 -12.32 8.47
N LEU A 195 0.77 -12.64 7.30
CA LEU A 195 0.82 -11.74 6.15
C LEU A 195 0.02 -10.46 6.47
N LEU A 196 0.72 -9.33 6.61
CA LEU A 196 0.10 -8.07 7.02
C LEU A 196 -0.83 -7.52 5.92
N GLY A 197 -1.89 -6.82 6.34
CA GLY A 197 -2.89 -6.24 5.47
C GLY A 197 -3.49 -4.94 6.01
N PRO A 198 -4.46 -4.36 5.28
CA PRO A 198 -5.04 -3.06 5.62
C PRO A 198 -5.91 -3.07 6.88
N LEU A 199 -6.12 -4.23 7.50
CA LEU A 199 -6.79 -4.38 8.79
C LEU A 199 -5.83 -4.28 9.98
N ASP A 200 -4.52 -4.35 9.71
CA ASP A 200 -3.48 -4.30 10.73
C ASP A 200 -2.99 -2.87 10.94
N ASP A 201 -2.70 -2.52 12.19
CA ASP A 201 -2.01 -1.29 12.53
C ASP A 201 -0.60 -1.58 13.07
N PRO A 202 0.38 -0.70 12.78
CA PRO A 202 1.76 -0.95 13.18
C PRO A 202 1.98 -1.11 14.70
N SER A 203 1.17 -0.45 15.53
CA SER A 203 1.32 -0.55 16.99
C SER A 203 0.88 -1.94 17.47
N SER A 204 -0.33 -2.37 17.10
CA SER A 204 -0.84 -3.70 17.47
C SER A 204 0.06 -4.82 16.96
N VAL A 205 0.61 -4.69 15.75
CA VAL A 205 1.56 -5.68 15.19
C VAL A 205 2.83 -5.76 16.04
N ILE A 206 3.44 -4.62 16.40
CA ILE A 206 4.62 -4.61 17.27
C ILE A 206 4.29 -5.19 18.65
N GLN A 207 3.20 -4.73 19.27
CA GLN A 207 2.78 -5.17 20.59
C GLN A 207 2.54 -6.68 20.64
N TYR A 208 1.90 -7.25 19.60
CA TYR A 208 1.57 -8.67 19.54
C TYR A 208 2.81 -9.54 19.25
N TYR A 209 3.63 -9.17 18.28
CA TYR A 209 4.71 -10.04 17.79
C TYR A 209 6.07 -9.81 18.45
N ALA A 210 6.37 -8.57 18.83
CA ALA A 210 7.68 -8.19 19.36
C ALA A 210 7.62 -7.69 20.80
N GLY A 211 6.45 -7.26 21.30
CA GLY A 211 6.30 -6.58 22.59
C GLY A 211 6.92 -7.31 23.78
N HIS A 212 6.82 -8.63 23.83
CA HIS A 212 7.40 -9.48 24.89
C HIS A 212 8.92 -9.71 24.76
N LEU A 213 9.54 -9.26 23.66
CA LEU A 213 10.96 -9.38 23.38
C LEU A 213 11.72 -8.07 23.61
N LEU A 214 11.01 -6.93 23.70
CA LEU A 214 11.61 -5.60 23.73
C LEU A 214 12.35 -5.34 25.04
N GLU A 215 13.54 -4.77 24.91
CA GLU A 215 14.35 -4.25 26.01
C GLU A 215 14.67 -2.76 25.79
N PRO A 216 14.94 -1.99 26.86
CA PRO A 216 15.36 -0.61 26.74
C PRO A 216 16.60 -0.47 25.85
N GLY A 217 16.54 0.44 24.87
CA GLY A 217 17.63 0.67 23.92
C GLY A 217 17.54 -0.15 22.63
N ASP A 218 16.57 -1.07 22.53
CA ASP A 218 16.29 -1.77 21.28
C ASP A 218 15.85 -0.81 20.16
N ILE A 219 15.99 -1.29 18.92
CA ILE A 219 15.53 -0.65 17.70
C ILE A 219 14.60 -1.61 16.95
N ILE A 220 13.42 -1.17 16.56
CA ILE A 220 12.60 -1.88 15.56
C ILE A 220 12.75 -1.20 14.21
N ALA A 221 13.20 -1.97 13.23
CA ALA A 221 13.14 -1.60 11.82
C ALA A 221 11.88 -2.21 11.18
N ILE A 222 11.03 -1.38 10.61
CA ILE A 222 9.82 -1.75 9.89
C ILE A 222 10.09 -1.62 8.39
N GLY A 223 9.82 -2.67 7.63
CA GLY A 223 9.90 -2.62 6.17
C GLY A 223 8.95 -1.59 5.57
N GLU A 224 9.39 -0.89 4.52
CA GLU A 224 8.59 0.08 3.79
C GLU A 224 7.28 -0.52 3.27
N THR A 225 7.40 -1.60 2.48
CA THR A 225 6.28 -2.20 1.76
C THR A 225 5.20 -2.72 2.71
N PRO A 226 5.52 -3.49 3.78
CA PRO A 226 4.54 -3.87 4.79
C PRO A 226 3.85 -2.67 5.46
N LEU A 227 4.58 -1.59 5.75
CA LEU A 227 3.97 -0.38 6.31
C LEU A 227 3.00 0.29 5.31
N ALA A 228 3.36 0.35 4.04
CA ALA A 228 2.46 0.84 2.99
C ALA A 228 1.20 -0.04 2.85
N ILE A 229 1.36 -1.35 2.94
CA ILE A 229 0.25 -2.32 2.88
C ILE A 229 -0.72 -2.13 4.04
N MET A 230 -0.22 -2.02 5.28
CA MET A 230 -1.05 -1.72 6.46
C MET A 230 -1.79 -0.38 6.32
N GLN A 231 -1.21 0.58 5.61
CA GLN A 231 -1.87 1.85 5.29
C GLN A 231 -2.88 1.76 4.12
N GLY A 232 -3.12 0.57 3.56
CA GLY A 232 -3.97 0.37 2.38
C GLY A 232 -3.43 1.05 1.12
N ARG A 233 -2.10 1.26 1.03
CA ARG A 233 -1.46 1.98 -0.07
C ARG A 233 -1.07 1.06 -1.22
N PHE A 234 -2.00 0.20 -1.61
CA PHE A 234 -1.86 -0.65 -2.79
C PHE A 234 -3.13 -0.59 -3.63
N HIS A 235 -3.03 -0.89 -4.92
CA HIS A 235 -4.19 -1.05 -5.79
C HIS A 235 -3.87 -1.90 -7.01
N HIS A 236 -4.88 -2.59 -7.53
CA HIS A 236 -4.71 -3.39 -8.74
C HIS A 236 -4.41 -2.48 -9.95
N PRO A 237 -3.51 -2.85 -10.88
CA PRO A 237 -3.16 -2.06 -12.06
C PRO A 237 -4.35 -1.60 -12.91
N THR A 238 -5.42 -2.40 -12.96
CA THR A 238 -6.65 -2.06 -13.70
C THR A 238 -7.38 -0.83 -13.15
N MET A 239 -7.02 -0.36 -11.95
CA MET A 239 -7.57 0.87 -11.36
C MET A 239 -6.88 2.13 -11.88
N VAL A 240 -5.79 1.99 -12.65
CA VAL A 240 -5.01 3.09 -13.18
C VAL A 240 -5.43 3.41 -14.61
N GLN A 241 -6.00 4.59 -14.82
CA GLN A 241 -6.34 5.07 -16.16
C GLN A 241 -5.10 5.67 -16.85
N VAL A 242 -4.39 4.83 -17.58
CA VAL A 242 -3.13 5.18 -18.26
C VAL A 242 -3.34 6.24 -19.36
N SER A 243 -2.66 7.37 -19.24
CA SER A 243 -2.63 8.42 -20.27
C SER A 243 -1.65 8.12 -21.41
N GLY A 244 -1.85 8.74 -22.57
CA GLY A 244 -0.89 8.68 -23.68
C GLY A 244 0.50 9.21 -23.28
N MET A 245 0.55 10.22 -22.41
CA MET A 245 1.80 10.75 -21.87
C MET A 245 2.57 9.69 -21.07
N ALA A 246 1.90 8.96 -20.18
CA ALA A 246 2.55 7.89 -19.42
C ALA A 246 3.11 6.79 -20.32
N ARG A 247 2.37 6.39 -21.37
CA ARG A 247 2.82 5.38 -22.37
C ARG A 247 4.06 5.79 -23.15
N THR A 248 4.25 7.09 -23.36
CA THR A 248 5.39 7.62 -24.10
C THR A 248 6.59 7.83 -23.18
N LEU A 249 6.39 8.52 -22.05
CA LEU A 249 7.47 8.91 -21.15
C LEU A 249 8.10 7.71 -20.42
N CYS A 250 7.35 6.62 -20.17
CA CYS A 250 7.87 5.45 -19.46
C CYS A 250 9.02 4.76 -20.20
N ARG A 251 9.09 4.89 -21.53
CA ARG A 251 10.12 4.26 -22.39
C ARG A 251 11.54 4.81 -22.15
N PHE A 252 11.67 5.92 -21.44
CA PHE A 252 12.95 6.58 -21.15
C PHE A 252 13.60 6.09 -19.85
N PHE A 253 12.87 5.30 -19.05
CA PHE A 253 13.38 4.72 -17.81
C PHE A 253 14.11 3.40 -18.10
N HIS A 254 15.01 3.02 -17.20
CA HIS A 254 15.69 1.73 -17.29
C HIS A 254 14.66 0.60 -17.14
N PRO A 255 14.72 -0.51 -17.91
CA PRO A 255 13.68 -1.54 -17.91
C PRO A 255 13.35 -2.15 -16.55
N THR A 256 14.31 -2.17 -15.63
CA THR A 256 14.14 -2.66 -14.25
C THR A 256 13.53 -1.64 -13.29
N SER A 257 13.09 -0.48 -13.79
CA SER A 257 12.46 0.56 -12.99
C SER A 257 10.94 0.38 -13.02
N SER A 258 10.29 0.51 -11.87
CA SER A 258 8.83 0.58 -11.75
C SER A 258 8.19 1.69 -12.59
N LEU A 259 8.96 2.72 -12.96
CA LEU A 259 8.51 3.81 -13.85
C LEU A 259 8.69 3.50 -15.34
N ALA A 260 9.27 2.35 -15.70
CA ALA A 260 9.40 1.90 -17.08
C ALA A 260 8.09 1.37 -17.66
N THR A 261 7.09 1.12 -16.82
CA THR A 261 5.74 0.77 -17.26
C THR A 261 4.83 2.00 -17.30
N ALA A 262 3.86 1.96 -18.21
CA ALA A 262 2.90 3.06 -18.35
C ALA A 262 2.00 3.19 -17.11
N VAL A 263 1.72 2.07 -16.43
CA VAL A 263 0.93 2.03 -15.20
C VAL A 263 1.72 2.64 -14.04
N GLY A 264 2.97 2.24 -13.82
CA GLY A 264 3.81 2.80 -12.76
C GLY A 264 4.06 4.30 -12.95
N LEU A 265 4.32 4.74 -14.18
CA LEU A 265 4.48 6.17 -14.46
C LEU A 265 3.16 6.95 -14.31
N GLN A 266 2.02 6.41 -14.74
CA GLN A 266 0.73 7.05 -14.51
C GLN A 266 0.42 7.18 -13.02
N THR A 267 0.79 6.18 -12.22
CA THR A 267 0.65 6.22 -10.77
C THR A 267 1.45 7.37 -10.15
N LEU A 268 2.67 7.61 -10.63
CA LEU A 268 3.44 8.79 -10.23
C LEU A 268 2.76 10.10 -10.66
N ILE A 269 2.28 10.18 -11.90
CA ILE A 269 1.55 11.35 -12.43
C ILE A 269 0.32 11.66 -11.56
N ASP A 270 -0.42 10.64 -11.15
CA ASP A 270 -1.60 10.77 -10.30
C ASP A 270 -1.29 11.35 -8.90
N ILE A 271 -0.09 11.08 -8.39
CA ILE A 271 0.36 11.60 -7.09
C ILE A 271 0.87 13.03 -7.23
N VAL A 272 1.77 13.28 -8.18
CA VAL A 272 2.57 14.53 -8.20
C VAL A 272 2.11 15.55 -9.24
N GLY A 273 1.21 15.15 -10.15
CA GLY A 273 0.69 15.96 -11.24
C GLY A 273 1.49 15.80 -12.54
N PRO A 274 0.83 15.87 -13.71
CA PRO A 274 1.48 15.74 -15.01
C PRO A 274 2.52 16.82 -15.27
N SER A 275 2.25 18.06 -14.85
CA SER A 275 3.15 19.19 -15.08
C SER A 275 4.53 18.97 -14.43
N ARG A 276 4.53 18.53 -13.17
CA ARG A 276 5.74 18.22 -12.42
C ARG A 276 6.51 17.04 -13.02
N VAL A 277 5.81 16.00 -13.48
CA VAL A 277 6.46 14.86 -14.14
C VAL A 277 7.12 15.28 -15.44
N ILE A 278 6.45 16.08 -16.29
CA ILE A 278 7.04 16.58 -17.54
C ILE A 278 8.29 17.42 -17.26
N LEU A 279 8.21 18.38 -16.33
CA LEU A 279 9.36 19.22 -15.99
C LEU A 279 10.53 18.40 -15.42
N ALA A 280 10.24 17.46 -14.51
CA ALA A 280 11.24 16.55 -13.97
C ALA A 280 11.87 15.66 -15.05
N TRP A 281 11.09 15.23 -16.03
CA TRP A 281 11.54 14.41 -17.16
C TRP A 281 12.45 15.20 -18.10
N ILE A 282 12.06 16.41 -18.50
CA ILE A 282 12.88 17.29 -19.36
C ILE A 282 14.22 17.56 -18.69
N LEU A 283 14.20 18.09 -17.46
CA LEU A 283 15.41 18.41 -16.71
C LEU A 283 16.24 17.17 -16.37
N GLY A 284 15.57 16.03 -16.12
CA GLY A 284 16.23 14.75 -15.87
C GLY A 284 17.01 14.23 -17.06
N ILE A 285 16.47 14.36 -18.27
CA ILE A 285 17.16 13.97 -19.51
C ILE A 285 18.32 14.92 -19.79
N THR A 286 18.11 16.24 -19.72
CA THR A 286 19.17 17.22 -19.90
C THR A 286 20.33 16.97 -18.93
N ALA A 287 20.03 16.73 -17.66
CA ALA A 287 21.03 16.38 -16.66
C ALA A 287 21.76 15.07 -16.97
N LYS A 288 21.04 14.04 -17.45
CA LYS A 288 21.64 12.75 -17.84
C LYS A 288 22.63 12.92 -18.99
N ILE A 289 22.33 13.78 -19.97
CA ILE A 289 23.24 14.15 -21.06
C ILE A 289 24.51 14.84 -20.51
N LEU A 290 24.35 15.67 -19.49
CA LEU A 290 25.45 16.33 -18.76
C LEU A 290 26.16 15.41 -17.74
N GLY A 291 25.86 14.11 -17.71
CA GLY A 291 26.46 13.14 -16.79
C GLY A 291 25.90 13.14 -15.35
N ILE A 292 24.93 14.00 -15.04
CA ILE A 292 24.32 14.10 -13.70
C ILE A 292 23.14 13.12 -13.58
N ARG A 293 23.32 12.06 -12.79
CA ARG A 293 22.31 11.01 -12.59
C ARG A 293 21.29 11.39 -11.51
N GLY A 294 20.06 10.88 -11.63
CA GLY A 294 19.04 10.93 -10.58
C GLY A 294 18.28 12.26 -10.41
N VAL A 295 18.48 13.26 -11.29
CA VAL A 295 17.75 14.54 -11.27
C VAL A 295 16.24 14.34 -11.36
N PHE A 296 15.76 13.45 -12.25
CA PHE A 296 14.34 13.14 -12.36
C PHE A 296 13.71 12.82 -11.00
N TYR A 297 14.30 11.90 -10.24
CA TYR A 297 13.75 11.46 -8.95
C TYR A 297 13.80 12.56 -7.89
N ARG A 298 14.80 13.45 -7.92
CA ARG A 298 14.86 14.60 -7.02
C ARG A 298 13.72 15.58 -7.27
N LEU A 299 13.39 15.82 -8.54
CA LEU A 299 12.35 16.77 -8.94
C LEU A 299 10.95 16.17 -8.84
N ALA A 300 10.76 14.93 -9.29
CA ALA A 300 9.49 14.21 -9.22
C ALA A 300 9.04 13.96 -7.77
N GLY A 301 9.99 13.86 -6.84
CA GLY A 301 9.74 13.74 -5.40
C GLY A 301 9.89 12.32 -4.88
N ASN A 302 9.80 12.16 -3.55
CA ASN A 302 10.17 10.91 -2.88
C ASN A 302 9.39 9.68 -3.37
N GLN A 303 8.10 9.84 -3.66
CA GLN A 303 7.25 8.76 -4.16
C GLN A 303 7.73 8.17 -5.50
N ALA A 304 8.44 8.93 -6.33
CA ALA A 304 9.01 8.41 -7.58
C ALA A 304 10.03 7.27 -7.36
N ARG A 305 10.60 7.17 -6.16
CA ARG A 305 11.56 6.11 -5.77
C ARG A 305 10.92 5.01 -4.91
N LEU A 306 9.64 5.14 -4.59
CA LEU A 306 8.93 4.30 -3.62
C LEU A 306 7.69 3.63 -4.24
N ILE A 307 7.39 3.91 -5.50
CA ILE A 307 6.36 3.16 -6.22
C ILE A 307 7.01 1.84 -6.62
N ASP A 308 6.44 0.77 -6.11
CA ASP A 308 6.72 -0.58 -6.55
C ASP A 308 5.65 -1.01 -7.56
N ASP A 309 6.09 -1.53 -8.69
CA ASP A 309 5.18 -2.04 -9.73
C ASP A 309 4.87 -3.52 -9.44
N LEU A 310 4.38 -4.27 -10.42
CA LEU A 310 4.16 -5.71 -10.39
C LEU A 310 5.47 -6.52 -10.24
N THR A 311 6.24 -6.30 -9.18
CA THR A 311 7.48 -7.01 -8.89
C THR A 311 7.71 -7.16 -7.39
N GLY A 312 8.22 -8.32 -6.96
CA GLY A 312 8.97 -8.47 -5.71
C GLY A 312 8.18 -8.50 -4.39
N THR A 313 6.87 -8.32 -4.40
CA THR A 313 6.03 -8.40 -3.20
C THR A 313 5.42 -9.79 -3.00
N THR A 314 5.04 -10.13 -1.77
CA THR A 314 4.44 -11.42 -1.43
C THR A 314 3.00 -11.50 -1.93
N PRO A 315 2.55 -12.64 -2.49
CA PRO A 315 1.15 -12.83 -2.82
C PRO A 315 0.21 -12.51 -1.65
N PRO A 316 -0.91 -11.80 -1.88
CA PRO A 316 -1.49 -11.43 -3.18
C PRO A 316 -1.04 -10.06 -3.72
N TYR A 317 -0.12 -9.39 -3.03
CA TYR A 317 0.32 -8.04 -3.39
C TYR A 317 1.23 -8.01 -4.62
N ASP A 318 1.76 -9.18 -5.03
CA ASP A 318 2.53 -9.39 -6.27
C ASP A 318 1.77 -8.99 -7.54
N GLN A 319 0.44 -8.93 -7.45
CA GLN A 319 -0.47 -8.50 -8.52
C GLN A 319 -0.97 -7.06 -8.35
N THR A 320 -0.38 -6.29 -7.43
CA THR A 320 -0.79 -4.93 -7.11
C THR A 320 0.35 -3.95 -7.24
N LEU A 321 0.02 -2.69 -7.47
CA LEU A 321 0.95 -1.58 -7.32
C LEU A 321 1.00 -1.20 -5.84
N VAL A 322 2.19 -1.14 -5.26
CA VAL A 322 2.37 -0.68 -3.88
C VAL A 322 3.04 0.69 -3.89
N LEU A 323 2.46 1.65 -3.16
CA LEU A 323 3.00 2.99 -3.04
C LEU A 323 3.74 3.13 -1.72
N GLY A 324 4.86 3.85 -1.69
CA GLY A 324 5.54 4.08 -0.43
C GLY A 324 4.71 4.76 0.65
N PRO A 325 4.99 4.48 1.93
CA PRO A 325 4.19 4.86 3.08
C PRO A 325 4.06 6.37 3.23
N ARG A 326 2.96 6.79 3.84
CA ARG A 326 2.69 8.18 4.21
C ARG A 326 3.10 8.43 5.65
N HIS A 327 3.60 9.64 5.90
CA HIS A 327 3.89 10.15 7.25
C HIS A 327 4.83 9.24 8.08
N SER A 328 5.78 8.55 7.44
CA SER A 328 6.68 7.60 8.12
C SER A 328 7.38 8.21 9.35
N GLN A 329 7.81 9.48 9.26
CA GLN A 329 8.41 10.19 10.41
C GLN A 329 7.46 10.29 11.61
N ARG A 330 6.21 10.68 11.37
CA ARG A 330 5.20 10.79 12.43
C ARG A 330 4.91 9.43 13.07
N ILE A 331 4.90 8.37 12.27
CA ILE A 331 4.71 6.99 12.74
C ILE A 331 5.89 6.55 13.60
N CYS A 332 7.14 6.75 13.15
CA CYS A 332 8.32 6.44 13.96
C CYS A 332 8.29 7.17 15.30
N ASP A 333 8.00 8.48 15.29
CA ASP A 333 7.98 9.28 16.52
C ASP A 333 6.82 8.87 17.46
N GLN A 334 5.68 8.45 16.93
CA GLN A 334 4.55 7.97 17.72
C GLN A 334 4.88 6.61 18.36
N LEU A 335 5.29 5.63 17.57
CA LEU A 335 5.62 4.28 18.04
C LEU A 335 6.80 4.31 19.01
N SER A 336 7.80 5.17 18.77
CA SER A 336 8.94 5.33 19.67
C SER A 336 8.52 5.82 21.06
N ARG A 337 7.55 6.74 21.14
CA ARG A 337 7.00 7.21 22.42
C ARG A 337 6.15 6.14 23.10
N GLU A 338 5.42 5.35 22.34
CA GLU A 338 4.53 4.30 22.84
C GLU A 338 5.30 3.12 23.45
N PHE A 339 6.34 2.65 22.75
CA PHE A 339 7.14 1.50 23.19
C PHE A 339 8.43 1.88 23.93
N ASN A 340 8.73 3.17 24.06
CA ASN A 340 9.97 3.70 24.67
C ASN A 340 11.27 3.10 24.09
N ILE A 341 11.29 2.90 22.77
CA ILE A 341 12.42 2.36 22.01
C ILE A 341 12.61 3.16 20.71
N SER A 342 13.68 2.86 19.97
CA SER A 342 13.93 3.48 18.68
C SER A 342 13.14 2.79 17.56
N ILE A 343 12.55 3.56 16.65
CA ILE A 343 11.78 3.03 15.52
C ILE A 343 12.30 3.61 14.21
N ALA A 344 12.50 2.77 13.20
CA ALA A 344 12.89 3.17 11.86
C ALA A 344 12.02 2.51 10.79
N VAL A 345 11.75 3.25 9.72
CA VAL A 345 11.13 2.71 8.49
C VAL A 345 12.19 2.64 7.43
N VAL A 346 12.38 1.44 6.88
CA VAL A 346 13.52 1.12 6.02
C VAL A 346 13.09 0.41 4.73
N ASP A 347 13.82 0.69 3.67
CA ASP A 347 13.78 -0.01 2.39
C ASP A 347 15.16 -0.66 2.21
N VAL A 348 15.19 -1.99 2.27
CA VAL A 348 16.40 -2.83 2.28
C VAL A 348 16.31 -3.81 1.12
N ASN A 349 17.41 -4.01 0.41
CA ASN A 349 17.51 -5.05 -0.62
C ASN A 349 18.78 -5.89 -0.43
N ASP A 350 18.82 -7.04 -1.10
CA ASP A 350 19.91 -8.01 -1.01
C ASP A 350 21.25 -7.51 -1.56
N LEU A 351 21.26 -6.40 -2.31
CA LEU A 351 22.48 -5.76 -2.78
C LEU A 351 23.16 -4.91 -1.69
N GLY A 352 22.69 -5.02 -0.44
CA GLY A 352 23.23 -4.33 0.73
C GLY A 352 22.94 -2.84 0.76
N LYS A 353 21.97 -2.35 -0.05
CA LYS A 353 21.55 -0.96 0.00
C LYS A 353 20.43 -0.81 1.02
N VAL A 354 20.77 -0.16 2.14
CA VAL A 354 19.84 0.20 3.20
C VAL A 354 19.45 1.67 3.04
N LYS A 355 18.18 1.93 2.75
CA LYS A 355 17.61 3.27 2.66
C LYS A 355 16.66 3.49 3.83
N ILE A 356 17.02 4.44 4.67
CA ILE A 356 16.19 4.85 5.81
C ILE A 356 15.23 5.92 5.31
N LEU A 357 13.93 5.64 5.39
CA LEU A 357 12.88 6.57 4.99
C LEU A 357 12.49 7.52 6.11
N ALA A 358 12.54 7.03 7.35
CA ALA A 358 12.30 7.80 8.56
C ALA A 358 12.86 7.08 9.79
N GLN A 359 13.15 7.84 10.85
CA GLN A 359 13.62 7.29 12.14
C GLN A 359 13.22 8.22 13.30
N SER A 360 12.98 7.66 14.48
CA SER A 360 12.75 8.43 15.70
C SER A 360 14.00 9.21 16.14
N ARG A 361 13.83 10.25 16.98
CA ARG A 361 14.93 11.16 17.39
C ARG A 361 16.07 10.51 18.17
N LEU A 362 15.78 9.52 19.01
CA LEU A 362 16.80 8.74 19.71
C LEU A 362 17.34 7.72 18.70
N PHE A 363 18.53 7.92 18.14
CA PHE A 363 19.01 7.01 17.08
C PHE A 363 20.52 6.97 16.86
N ASN A 364 21.05 5.76 16.61
CA ASN A 364 22.40 5.52 16.11
C ASN A 364 22.33 4.97 14.66
N ASP A 365 22.46 5.86 13.68
CA ASP A 365 22.35 5.55 12.23
C ASP A 365 23.34 4.46 11.78
N THR A 366 24.54 4.47 12.36
CA THR A 366 25.62 3.55 12.00
C THR A 366 25.28 2.10 12.34
N ILE A 367 24.72 1.85 13.53
CA ILE A 367 24.34 0.49 13.96
C ILE A 367 23.21 -0.03 13.06
N LEU A 368 22.18 0.77 12.79
CA LEU A 368 21.06 0.36 11.94
C LEU A 368 21.52 -0.05 10.54
N ARG A 369 22.35 0.77 9.90
CA ARG A 369 22.84 0.48 8.54
C ARG A 369 23.68 -0.78 8.51
N ARG A 370 24.53 -1.02 9.51
CA ARG A 370 25.34 -2.23 9.60
C ARG A 370 24.46 -3.46 9.86
N ALA A 371 23.50 -3.35 10.78
CA ALA A 371 22.58 -4.42 11.14
C ALA A 371 21.68 -4.87 9.98
N LEU A 372 21.24 -3.93 9.14
CA LEU A 372 20.37 -4.24 8.01
C LEU A 372 21.10 -4.54 6.70
N LYS A 373 22.44 -4.41 6.67
CA LYS A 373 23.22 -4.55 5.42
C LYS A 373 23.09 -5.93 4.78
N SER A 374 22.95 -6.98 5.60
CA SER A 374 22.76 -8.36 5.13
C SER A 374 21.30 -8.70 4.79
N ASN A 375 20.39 -7.74 4.88
CA ASN A 375 18.94 -7.95 4.79
C ASN A 375 18.44 -9.07 5.72
N PRO A 376 18.53 -8.89 7.06
CA PRO A 376 18.10 -9.92 8.02
C PRO A 376 16.60 -10.21 7.96
N ALA A 377 15.79 -9.29 7.43
CA ALA A 377 14.38 -9.50 7.16
C ALA A 377 14.13 -10.49 6.01
N GLY A 378 15.14 -10.75 5.19
CA GLY A 378 15.03 -11.48 3.93
C GLY A 378 13.99 -10.88 2.99
N ASN A 379 13.37 -11.72 2.15
CA ASN A 379 12.41 -11.25 1.15
C ASN A 379 11.14 -12.09 1.09
N ALA A 380 10.10 -11.50 0.52
CA ALA A 380 8.85 -12.11 0.07
C ALA A 380 8.25 -13.16 1.01
N ASN A 381 8.69 -14.41 0.92
CA ASN A 381 8.08 -15.55 1.58
C ASN A 381 8.46 -15.72 3.06
N GLU A 382 9.47 -15.00 3.55
CA GLU A 382 9.92 -15.12 4.95
C GLU A 382 8.93 -14.48 5.95
N GLN A 383 8.09 -13.54 5.49
CA GLN A 383 7.05 -12.88 6.29
C GLN A 383 7.60 -12.29 7.60
N THR A 384 8.74 -11.62 7.50
CA THR A 384 9.49 -11.01 8.61
C THR A 384 9.56 -9.48 8.44
N PRO A 385 8.42 -8.77 8.43
CA PRO A 385 8.35 -7.35 8.11
C PRO A 385 8.96 -6.44 9.18
N LEU A 386 9.27 -7.00 10.36
CA LEU A 386 9.92 -6.32 11.47
C LEU A 386 11.28 -6.98 11.76
N VAL A 387 12.29 -6.16 12.02
CA VAL A 387 13.59 -6.62 12.54
C VAL A 387 13.85 -5.92 13.85
N LEU A 388 13.98 -6.69 14.92
CA LEU A 388 14.44 -6.22 16.21
C LEU A 388 15.96 -6.21 16.22
N ILE A 389 16.55 -5.07 16.57
CA ILE A 389 17.99 -4.86 16.64
C ILE A 389 18.33 -4.42 18.05
N ARG A 390 19.19 -5.20 18.70
CA ARG A 390 19.66 -4.95 20.06
C ARG A 390 21.12 -4.53 20.04
N PRO A 391 21.45 -3.27 20.33
CA PRO A 391 22.84 -2.86 20.53
C PRO A 391 23.47 -3.63 21.69
N ILE A 392 24.68 -4.15 21.49
CA ILE A 392 25.48 -4.71 22.58
C ILE A 392 26.33 -3.56 23.10
N LEU A 393 26.02 -3.07 24.30
CA LEU A 393 26.90 -2.13 24.99
C LEU A 393 28.16 -2.90 25.40
N ASN A 394 29.28 -2.63 24.74
CA ASN A 394 30.57 -3.03 25.27
C ASN A 394 30.82 -2.19 26.53
N CYS A 395 30.63 -2.78 27.71
CA CYS A 395 31.16 -2.25 28.95
C CYS A 395 32.69 -2.30 28.90
N ASN A 396 33.32 -1.37 28.18
CA ASN A 396 34.76 -1.06 28.22
C ASN A 396 34.99 0.28 27.53
N SER A 397 34.90 1.37 28.30
CA SER A 397 35.66 2.62 28.12
C SER A 397 35.66 3.35 29.47
#